data_AF-A0A7S0CYP9-F1
#
_entry.id   AF-A0A7S0CYP9-F1
#
_cell.length_a   1.000
_cell.length_b   1.000
_cell.length_c   1.000
_cell.angle_alpha   90.00
_cell.angle_beta   90.00
_cell.angle_gamma   90.00
#
_symmetry.space_group_name_H-M   'P 1'
#
loop_
_entity.id
_entity.type
_entity.pdbx_description
1 polymer ?
#
loop_
_entity_poly.entity_id
_entity_poly.type
_entity_poly.pdbx_seq_one_letter_code
_entity_poly.pdbx_strand_id
1 'polypeptide(L)'
;MSYSDAYYKAHLSKEPQISGYCVVEYAKSDRSTCKACGMQIMKATSRIGQKVKSRFHDGFETNWVHVSCALRRGGVNTITQLKGWRNLSHEDANAIREATGEKLSKADSKIHEKESKRSHELAMDICDNLKKAQILAMLEANGKTIGKWNAGIASGLCAGGLIYGRLSGCEVCGGKDTLNLRAGIATCSGSVGGFTKCPARVDGRKIKHFRWNIPELALKNKWLFFLAGGKR
;
A
#
# COMPACT_ATOMS: atom_id res chain seq x y z
N MET A 1 -10.71 -17.41 -1.39
CA MET A 1 -11.38 -17.05 -0.13
C MET A 1 -11.48 -15.54 -0.10
N SER A 2 -12.68 -14.99 0.04
CA SER A 2 -12.90 -13.55 0.15
C SER A 2 -13.19 -13.16 1.60
N TYR A 3 -12.85 -11.93 1.97
CA TYR A 3 -13.26 -11.35 3.26
C TYR A 3 -14.79 -11.35 3.43
N SER A 4 -15.23 -11.24 4.68
CA SER A 4 -16.63 -11.12 5.05
C SER A 4 -17.28 -9.83 4.53
N ASP A 5 -18.59 -9.81 4.35
CA ASP A 5 -19.31 -8.58 3.98
C ASP A 5 -19.18 -7.48 5.03
N ALA A 6 -19.10 -7.87 6.31
CA ALA A 6 -18.83 -6.94 7.41
C ALA A 6 -17.47 -6.25 7.24
N TYR A 7 -16.43 -7.00 6.84
CA TYR A 7 -15.12 -6.43 6.52
C TYR A 7 -15.20 -5.40 5.39
N TYR A 8 -15.85 -5.76 4.28
CA TYR A 8 -15.99 -4.85 3.13
C TYR A 8 -16.76 -3.59 3.51
N LYS A 9 -17.91 -3.72 4.20
CA LYS A 9 -18.73 -2.60 4.65
C LYS A 9 -17.92 -1.64 5.55
N ALA A 10 -17.14 -2.17 6.48
CA ALA A 10 -16.30 -1.36 7.37
C ALA A 10 -15.15 -0.65 6.63
N HIS A 11 -14.51 -1.30 5.66
CA HIS A 11 -13.31 -0.75 5.02
C HIS A 11 -13.60 0.16 3.80
N LEU A 12 -14.79 0.03 3.19
CA LEU A 12 -15.26 0.91 2.12
C LEU A 12 -15.78 2.25 2.66
N SER A 13 -16.39 2.26 3.84
CA SER A 13 -16.95 3.47 4.47
C SER A 13 -15.92 4.33 5.20
N LYS A 14 -14.82 3.75 5.67
CA LYS A 14 -13.81 4.48 6.47
C LYS A 14 -12.78 5.19 5.59
N GLU A 15 -12.85 6.51 5.50
CA GLU A 15 -11.76 7.32 4.93
C GLU A 15 -10.58 7.48 5.91
N PRO A 16 -9.33 7.61 5.43
CA PRO A 16 -8.21 7.91 6.30
C PRO A 16 -8.39 9.32 6.86
N GLN A 17 -7.91 9.56 8.09
CA GLN A 17 -7.87 10.91 8.63
C GLN A 17 -7.02 11.83 7.73
N ILE A 18 -7.33 13.12 7.72
CA ILE A 18 -6.63 14.12 6.87
C ILE A 18 -5.65 14.96 7.72
N SER A 19 -5.91 15.07 9.02
CA SER A 19 -5.12 15.78 10.03
C SER A 19 -4.82 14.86 11.23
N GLY A 20 -3.94 15.30 12.15
CA GLY A 20 -3.53 14.47 13.27
C GLY A 20 -2.68 13.28 12.82
N TYR A 21 -2.68 12.19 13.58
CA TYR A 21 -2.00 10.95 13.18
C TYR A 21 -2.76 10.27 12.05
N CYS A 22 -2.27 10.47 10.83
CA CYS A 22 -3.05 10.15 9.63
C CYS A 22 -2.28 9.40 8.54
N VAL A 23 -0.97 9.17 8.73
CA VAL A 23 -0.12 8.45 7.77
C VAL A 23 0.71 7.43 8.52
N VAL A 24 0.94 6.26 7.91
CA VAL A 24 1.92 5.29 8.38
C VAL A 24 2.76 4.81 7.20
N GLU A 25 4.07 4.73 7.40
CA GLU A 25 5.02 4.21 6.41
C GLU A 25 6.25 3.61 7.10
N TYR A 26 7.01 2.80 6.35
CA TYR A 26 8.38 2.48 6.73
C TYR A 26 9.30 3.68 6.46
N ALA A 27 10.18 3.98 7.41
CA ALA A 27 11.13 5.07 7.30
C ALA A 27 12.08 4.86 6.10
N LYS A 28 12.06 5.82 5.16
CA LYS A 28 12.90 5.76 3.94
C LYS A 28 14.39 5.95 4.22
N SER A 29 14.70 6.64 5.32
CA SER A 29 16.04 6.90 5.85
C SER A 29 15.95 7.01 7.37
N ASP A 30 17.09 6.96 8.04
CA ASP A 30 17.30 7.13 9.47
C ASP A 30 17.45 8.60 9.92
N ARG A 31 17.29 9.57 9.00
CA ARG A 31 17.42 11.02 9.27
C ARG A 31 16.30 11.66 10.09
N SER A 32 15.22 10.93 10.39
CA SER A 32 14.08 11.50 11.13
C SER A 32 14.18 11.22 12.61
N THR A 33 13.94 12.25 13.42
CA THR A 33 13.80 12.14 14.88
C THR A 33 12.34 12.08 15.27
N CYS A 34 12.00 11.19 16.20
CA CYS A 34 10.67 11.07 16.76
C CYS A 34 10.28 12.32 17.54
N LYS A 35 9.22 13.00 17.12
CA LYS A 35 8.70 14.21 17.78
C LYS A 35 8.05 13.95 19.14
N ALA A 36 7.99 12.69 19.58
CA ALA A 36 7.46 12.33 20.89
C ALA A 36 8.51 12.11 21.96
N CYS A 37 9.57 11.37 21.64
CA CYS A 37 10.62 10.98 22.59
C CYS A 37 11.99 11.58 22.27
N GLY A 38 12.16 12.26 21.13
CA GLY A 38 13.44 12.85 20.73
C GLY A 38 14.47 11.84 20.20
N MET A 39 14.16 10.54 20.18
CA MET A 39 15.07 9.51 19.68
C MET A 39 14.99 9.34 18.15
N GLN A 40 16.07 8.83 17.56
CA GLN A 40 16.15 8.54 16.13
C GLN A 40 15.12 7.47 15.70
N ILE A 41 14.57 7.64 14.50
CA ILE A 41 13.73 6.62 13.85
C ILE A 41 14.58 5.94 12.79
N MET A 42 14.88 4.67 12.99
CA MET A 42 15.76 3.89 12.11
C MET A 42 15.13 3.65 10.74
N LYS A 43 15.97 3.58 9.69
CA LYS A 43 15.54 3.19 8.35
C LYS A 43 14.80 1.84 8.39
N ALA A 44 13.80 1.67 7.53
CA ALA A 44 12.98 0.46 7.42
C ALA A 44 12.14 0.11 8.68
N THR A 45 12.07 0.98 9.69
CA THR A 45 11.11 0.83 10.80
C THR A 45 9.82 1.58 10.53
N SER A 46 8.69 1.05 11.03
CA SER A 46 7.38 1.68 10.88
C SER A 46 7.28 2.95 11.73
N ARG A 47 6.75 4.03 11.14
CA ARG A 47 6.54 5.32 11.80
C ARG A 47 5.21 5.94 11.39
N ILE A 48 4.62 6.69 12.31
CA ILE A 48 3.35 7.37 12.12
C ILE A 48 3.62 8.87 11.91
N GLY A 49 3.02 9.41 10.86
CA GLY A 49 3.06 10.83 10.54
C GLY A 49 1.87 11.55 11.15
N GLN A 50 2.16 12.54 12.00
CA GLN A 50 1.20 13.51 12.49
C GLN A 50 1.23 14.74 11.57
N LYS A 51 0.15 15.02 10.85
CA LYS A 51 0.06 16.26 10.06
C LYS A 51 -0.31 17.43 10.96
N VAL A 52 0.56 18.44 10.96
CA VAL A 52 0.41 19.68 11.73
C VAL A 52 0.54 20.87 10.78
N LYS A 53 -0.11 22.00 11.10
CA LYS A 53 0.05 23.23 10.32
C LYS A 53 1.49 23.72 10.44
N SER A 54 2.13 24.07 9.33
CA SER A 54 3.47 24.66 9.37
C SER A 54 3.41 26.05 10.01
N ARG A 55 4.45 26.39 10.76
CA ARG A 55 4.66 27.76 11.27
C ARG A 55 5.42 28.64 10.28
N PHE A 56 6.01 28.04 9.23
CA PHE A 56 6.94 28.70 8.32
C PHE A 56 6.34 29.02 6.96
N HIS A 57 5.32 28.26 6.54
CA HIS A 57 4.65 28.47 5.26
C HIS A 57 3.17 28.09 5.38
N ASP A 58 2.37 28.53 4.41
CA ASP A 58 1.00 28.05 4.31
C ASP A 58 1.00 26.59 3.83
N GLY A 59 0.58 25.68 4.70
CA GLY A 59 0.59 24.25 4.44
C GLY A 59 0.74 23.39 5.70
N PHE A 60 0.94 22.09 5.46
CA PHE A 60 1.11 21.10 6.52
C PHE A 60 2.49 20.48 6.49
N GLU A 61 3.08 20.32 7.67
CA GLU A 61 4.27 19.52 7.89
C GLU A 61 3.89 18.17 8.51
N THR A 62 4.72 17.16 8.28
CA THR A 62 4.54 15.84 8.88
C THR A 62 5.55 15.64 9.99
N ASN A 63 5.05 15.60 11.22
CA ASN A 63 5.82 15.21 12.39
C ASN A 63 5.88 13.68 12.46
N TRP A 64 7.07 13.11 12.25
CA TRP A 64 7.28 11.67 12.36
C TRP A 64 7.41 11.24 13.82
N VAL A 65 6.72 10.16 14.18
CA VAL A 65 6.66 9.60 15.53
C VAL A 65 6.78 8.08 15.44
N HIS A 66 7.47 7.42 16.39
CA HIS A 66 7.45 5.95 16.47
C HIS A 66 6.01 5.45 16.64
N VAL A 67 5.68 4.28 16.08
CA VAL A 67 4.34 3.68 16.23
C VAL A 67 3.95 3.55 17.71
N SER A 68 4.85 3.03 18.55
CA SER A 68 4.62 2.87 20.00
C SER A 68 4.41 4.20 20.73
N CYS A 69 5.11 5.26 20.33
CA CYS A 69 4.93 6.59 20.92
C CYS A 69 3.59 7.20 20.54
N ALA A 70 3.14 7.03 19.29
CA ALA A 70 1.86 7.53 18.83
C ALA A 70 0.68 6.79 19.50
N LEU A 71 0.78 5.47 19.65
CA LEU A 71 -0.20 4.64 20.36
C LEU A 71 -0.34 5.07 21.84
N ARG A 72 0.79 5.24 22.53
CA ARG A 72 0.81 5.67 23.95
C ARG A 72 0.18 7.05 24.18
N ARG A 73 0.34 7.96 23.22
CA ARG A 73 -0.20 9.33 23.29
C ARG A 73 -1.71 9.42 23.01
N GLY A 74 -2.35 8.32 22.60
CA GLY A 74 -3.81 8.27 22.48
C GLY A 74 -4.41 8.99 21.26
N GLY A 75 -3.67 9.09 20.15
CA GLY A 75 -4.17 9.74 18.92
C GLY A 75 -4.36 8.81 17.71
N VAL A 76 -4.11 7.52 17.89
CA VAL A 76 -4.34 6.48 16.89
C VAL A 76 -5.45 5.58 17.42
N ASN A 77 -6.65 5.70 16.87
CA ASN A 77 -7.85 4.99 17.35
C ASN A 77 -8.16 3.74 16.52
N THR A 78 -7.71 3.72 15.26
CA THR A 78 -7.91 2.63 14.32
C THR A 78 -6.70 2.55 13.41
N ILE A 79 -6.39 1.38 12.86
CA ILE A 79 -5.39 1.29 11.79
C ILE A 79 -5.95 1.93 10.50
N THR A 80 -7.26 1.84 10.29
CA THR A 80 -7.92 2.31 9.06
C THR A 80 -7.86 3.83 8.87
N GLN A 81 -7.65 4.61 9.95
CA GLN A 81 -7.42 6.05 9.86
C GLN A 81 -6.06 6.41 9.22
N LEU A 82 -5.08 5.49 9.24
CA LEU A 82 -3.70 5.76 8.83
C LEU A 82 -3.50 5.47 7.35
N LYS A 83 -3.41 6.50 6.51
CA LYS A 83 -3.04 6.32 5.10
C LYS A 83 -1.73 5.53 4.99
N GLY A 84 -1.72 4.51 4.15
CA GLY A 84 -0.55 3.65 3.92
C GLY A 84 -0.54 2.37 4.75
N TRP A 85 -1.49 2.15 5.66
CA TRP A 85 -1.52 0.96 6.51
C TRP A 85 -1.54 -0.37 5.74
N ARG A 86 -2.14 -0.41 4.54
CA ARG A 86 -2.17 -1.58 3.66
C ARG A 86 -0.79 -1.96 3.07
N ASN A 87 0.24 -1.15 3.32
CA ASN A 87 1.62 -1.40 2.88
C ASN A 87 2.50 -1.98 3.99
N LEU A 88 1.99 -2.06 5.22
CA LEU A 88 2.71 -2.66 6.33
C LEU A 88 2.72 -4.18 6.17
N SER A 89 3.72 -4.82 6.79
CA SER A 89 3.69 -6.25 7.01
C SER A 89 2.45 -6.63 7.81
N HIS A 90 2.08 -7.92 7.75
CA HIS A 90 0.97 -8.44 8.52
C HIS A 90 1.19 -8.23 10.03
N GLU A 91 2.43 -8.44 10.48
CA GLU A 91 2.85 -8.34 11.87
C GLU A 91 2.72 -6.90 12.38
N ASP A 92 3.25 -5.92 11.63
CA ASP A 92 3.19 -4.51 12.01
C ASP A 92 1.74 -3.96 11.98
N ALA A 93 0.95 -4.39 10.98
CA ALA A 93 -0.45 -4.02 10.91
C ALA A 93 -1.24 -4.59 12.10
N ASN A 94 -0.99 -5.85 12.48
CA ASN A 94 -1.66 -6.47 13.61
C ASN A 94 -1.27 -5.84 14.94
N ALA A 95 -0.01 -5.47 15.14
CA ALA A 95 0.41 -4.76 16.35
C ALA A 95 -0.38 -3.46 16.56
N ILE A 96 -0.67 -2.70 15.48
CA ILE A 96 -1.51 -1.49 15.56
C ILE A 96 -2.97 -1.87 15.83
N ARG A 97 -3.50 -2.90 15.17
CA ARG A 97 -4.89 -3.37 15.38
C ARG A 97 -5.14 -3.81 16.81
N GLU A 98 -4.20 -4.55 17.39
CA GLU A 98 -4.28 -5.01 18.78
C GLU A 98 -4.24 -3.82 19.75
N ALA A 99 -3.31 -2.89 19.55
CA ALA A 99 -3.19 -1.71 20.39
C ALA A 99 -4.40 -0.75 20.29
N THR A 100 -5.09 -0.74 19.15
CA THR A 100 -6.29 0.09 18.91
C THR A 100 -7.61 -0.63 19.20
N GLY A 101 -7.58 -1.94 19.43
CA GLY A 101 -8.79 -2.76 19.56
C GLY A 101 -9.53 -3.02 18.24
N GLU A 102 -9.00 -2.62 17.07
CA GLU A 102 -9.59 -2.86 15.75
C GLU A 102 -9.36 -4.31 15.29
N LYS A 103 -10.09 -5.24 15.91
CA LYS A 103 -10.00 -6.67 15.61
C LYS A 103 -10.74 -7.05 14.33
N LEU A 104 -10.13 -7.94 13.56
CA LEU A 104 -10.76 -8.66 12.46
C LEU A 104 -11.40 -9.95 12.98
N SER A 105 -12.37 -10.50 12.24
CA SER A 105 -12.88 -11.84 12.53
C SER A 105 -11.75 -12.87 12.35
N LYS A 106 -11.81 -14.02 13.05
CA LYS A 106 -10.79 -15.09 12.89
C LYS A 106 -10.62 -15.51 11.42
N ALA A 107 -11.69 -15.52 10.64
CA ALA A 107 -11.65 -15.84 9.22
C ALA A 107 -10.96 -14.73 8.41
N ASP A 108 -11.34 -13.47 8.64
CA ASP A 108 -10.74 -12.33 7.93
C ASP A 108 -9.25 -12.15 8.28
N SER A 109 -8.84 -12.40 9.52
CA SER A 109 -7.42 -12.37 9.92
C SER A 109 -6.60 -13.40 9.16
N LYS A 110 -7.09 -14.64 9.01
CA LYS A 110 -6.39 -15.69 8.24
C LYS A 110 -6.26 -15.33 6.76
N ILE A 111 -7.29 -14.71 6.19
CA ILE A 111 -7.24 -14.22 4.81
C ILE A 111 -6.20 -13.10 4.69
N HIS A 112 -6.23 -12.13 5.60
CA HIS A 112 -5.27 -11.02 5.66
C HIS A 112 -3.83 -11.51 5.75
N GLU A 113 -3.55 -12.44 6.65
CA GLU A 113 -2.23 -13.04 6.83
C GLU A 113 -1.73 -13.69 5.54
N LYS A 114 -2.55 -14.56 4.94
CA LYS A 114 -2.19 -15.30 3.73
C LYS A 114 -1.97 -14.36 2.53
N GLU A 115 -2.83 -13.38 2.34
CA GLU A 115 -2.69 -12.40 1.24
C GLU A 115 -1.47 -11.50 1.44
N SER A 116 -1.26 -11.00 2.66
CA SER A 116 -0.14 -10.12 2.98
C SER A 116 1.21 -10.82 2.81
N LYS A 117 1.36 -12.03 3.35
CA LYS A 117 2.58 -12.85 3.19
C LYS A 117 2.89 -13.12 1.72
N ARG A 118 1.90 -13.63 0.96
CA ARG A 118 2.05 -13.90 -0.48
C ARG A 118 2.47 -12.66 -1.26
N SER A 119 1.84 -11.51 -0.98
CA SER A 119 2.17 -10.26 -1.66
C SER A 119 3.54 -9.72 -1.29
N HIS A 120 3.97 -9.90 -0.03
CA HIS A 120 5.25 -9.43 0.47
C HIS A 120 6.40 -10.28 -0.08
N GLU A 121 6.30 -11.60 0.02
CA GLU A 121 7.29 -12.56 -0.50
C GLU A 121 7.55 -12.32 -1.99
N LEU A 122 6.50 -12.28 -2.81
CA LEU A 122 6.66 -12.01 -4.23
C LEU A 122 7.26 -10.62 -4.52
N ALA A 123 6.93 -9.61 -3.72
CA ALA A 123 7.52 -8.28 -3.88
C ALA A 123 9.02 -8.26 -3.55
N MET A 124 9.45 -9.04 -2.54
CA MET A 124 10.87 -9.23 -2.22
C MET A 124 11.57 -9.98 -3.35
N ASP A 125 11.01 -11.08 -3.82
CA ASP A 125 11.59 -11.85 -4.92
C ASP A 125 11.75 -10.98 -6.19
N ILE A 126 10.77 -10.13 -6.50
CA ILE A 126 10.86 -9.17 -7.62
C ILE A 126 12.00 -8.17 -7.39
N CYS A 127 12.14 -7.62 -6.18
CA CYS A 127 13.24 -6.71 -5.83
C CYS A 127 14.61 -7.38 -6.00
N ASP A 128 14.73 -8.65 -5.59
CA ASP A 128 16.01 -9.36 -5.55
C ASP A 128 16.42 -9.90 -6.92
N ASN A 129 15.44 -10.30 -7.74
CA ASN A 129 15.71 -10.93 -9.03
C ASN A 129 15.68 -9.96 -10.22
N LEU A 130 14.90 -8.87 -10.16
CA LEU A 130 14.70 -7.99 -11.31
C LEU A 130 15.45 -6.67 -11.19
N LYS A 131 16.01 -6.24 -12.33
CA LYS A 131 16.57 -4.89 -12.46
C LYS A 131 15.44 -3.87 -12.42
N LYS A 132 15.73 -2.67 -11.88
CA LYS A 132 14.78 -1.54 -11.84
C LYS A 132 14.11 -1.27 -13.20
N ALA A 133 14.87 -1.35 -14.30
CA ALA A 133 14.34 -1.15 -15.65
C ALA A 133 13.27 -2.19 -16.03
N GLN A 134 13.42 -3.45 -15.60
CA GLN A 134 12.46 -4.53 -15.86
C GLN A 134 11.17 -4.33 -15.04
N ILE A 135 11.31 -3.89 -13.79
CA ILE A 135 10.17 -3.56 -12.92
C ILE A 135 9.37 -2.38 -13.50
N LEU A 136 10.05 -1.31 -13.91
CA LEU A 136 9.41 -0.15 -14.52
C LEU A 136 8.72 -0.50 -15.84
N ALA A 137 9.37 -1.30 -16.69
CA ALA A 137 8.77 -1.77 -17.94
C ALA A 137 7.47 -2.57 -17.71
N MET A 138 7.43 -3.45 -16.68
CA MET A 138 6.19 -4.15 -16.32
C MET A 138 5.08 -3.19 -15.93
N LEU A 139 5.38 -2.13 -15.17
CA LEU A 139 4.40 -1.13 -14.76
C LEU A 139 3.87 -0.34 -15.97
N GLU A 140 4.78 0.12 -16.84
CA GLU A 140 4.45 0.84 -18.08
C GLU A 140 3.57 0.00 -19.03
N ALA A 141 3.92 -1.28 -19.22
CA ALA A 141 3.15 -2.20 -20.05
C ALA A 141 1.70 -2.44 -19.57
N ASN A 142 1.40 -2.06 -18.33
CA ASN A 142 0.08 -2.13 -17.71
C ASN A 142 -0.48 -0.74 -17.38
N GLY A 143 -0.02 0.31 -18.08
CA GLY A 143 -0.56 1.67 -18.02
C GLY A 143 -0.34 2.39 -16.68
N LYS A 144 0.50 1.85 -15.79
CA LYS A 144 0.86 2.52 -14.54
C LYS A 144 1.79 3.68 -14.87
N THR A 145 1.44 4.88 -14.44
CA THR A 145 2.29 6.06 -14.65
C THR A 145 3.57 5.96 -13.80
N ILE A 146 4.70 6.33 -14.40
CA ILE A 146 5.99 6.39 -13.68
C ILE A 146 5.94 7.59 -12.74
N GLY A 147 5.69 7.34 -11.46
CA GLY A 147 5.93 8.28 -10.37
C GLY A 147 7.34 8.13 -9.82
N LYS A 148 7.67 8.93 -8.81
CA LYS A 148 8.87 8.73 -7.96
C LYS A 148 8.66 7.49 -7.07
N TRP A 149 8.69 6.31 -7.68
CA TRP A 149 8.59 5.03 -6.98
C TRP A 149 9.96 4.64 -6.41
N ASN A 150 10.00 4.21 -5.15
CA ASN A 150 11.13 3.43 -4.68
C ASN A 150 10.97 1.96 -5.12
N ALA A 151 12.05 1.18 -5.05
CA ALA A 151 12.05 -0.22 -5.48
C ALA A 151 10.93 -1.02 -4.80
N GLY A 152 10.75 -0.89 -3.48
CA GLY A 152 9.73 -1.62 -2.74
C GLY A 152 8.29 -1.33 -3.20
N ILE A 153 7.93 -0.07 -3.48
CA ILE A 153 6.58 0.26 -3.98
C ILE A 153 6.40 -0.30 -5.39
N ALA A 154 7.39 -0.14 -6.27
CA ALA A 154 7.32 -0.62 -7.65
C ALA A 154 7.16 -2.15 -7.69
N SER A 155 7.98 -2.88 -6.94
CA SER A 155 7.89 -4.33 -6.82
C SER A 155 6.58 -4.78 -6.20
N GLY A 156 6.08 -4.07 -5.18
CA GLY A 156 4.76 -4.37 -4.58
C GLY A 156 3.59 -4.15 -5.55
N LEU A 157 3.69 -3.19 -6.48
CA LEU A 157 2.69 -3.00 -7.54
C LEU A 157 2.76 -4.13 -8.58
N CYS A 158 3.97 -4.53 -8.99
CA CYS A 158 4.16 -5.68 -9.88
C CYS A 158 3.68 -6.99 -9.25
N ALA A 159 3.96 -7.22 -7.96
CA ALA A 159 3.47 -8.38 -7.22
C ALA A 159 1.94 -8.41 -7.20
N GLY A 160 1.29 -7.28 -6.92
CA GLY A 160 -0.17 -7.17 -7.01
C GLY A 160 -0.69 -7.47 -8.42
N GLY A 161 -0.02 -6.95 -9.45
CA GLY A 161 -0.33 -7.24 -10.85
C GLY A 161 -0.20 -8.72 -11.22
N LEU A 162 0.84 -9.41 -10.76
CA LEU A 162 1.04 -10.84 -11.00
C LEU A 162 0.07 -11.72 -10.21
N ILE A 163 -0.30 -11.32 -9.00
CA ILE A 163 -1.23 -12.08 -8.13
C ILE A 163 -2.67 -11.91 -8.59
N TYR A 164 -3.08 -10.67 -8.85
CA TYR A 164 -4.48 -10.30 -9.07
C TYR A 164 -4.78 -9.96 -10.53
N GLY A 165 -3.77 -9.76 -11.38
CA GLY A 165 -3.97 -9.26 -12.74
C GLY A 165 -4.10 -7.74 -12.79
N ARG A 166 -4.23 -7.23 -14.02
CA ARG A 166 -4.53 -5.82 -14.31
C ARG A 166 -6.00 -5.55 -14.01
N LEU A 167 -6.31 -4.49 -13.29
CA LEU A 167 -7.69 -4.14 -12.92
C LEU A 167 -8.36 -3.29 -14.02
N SER A 168 -9.68 -3.30 -14.08
CA SER A 168 -10.45 -2.35 -14.89
C SER A 168 -10.19 -0.90 -14.46
N GLY A 169 -10.55 0.04 -15.36
CA GLY A 169 -10.48 1.46 -15.08
C GLY A 169 -11.34 1.91 -13.90
N CYS A 170 -10.96 3.03 -13.30
CA CYS A 170 -11.72 3.67 -12.24
C CYS A 170 -12.94 4.41 -12.82
N GLU A 171 -14.13 3.99 -12.40
CA GLU A 171 -15.40 4.60 -12.83
C GLU A 171 -15.59 6.03 -12.31
N VAL A 172 -14.91 6.41 -11.23
CA VAL A 172 -15.04 7.75 -10.61
C VAL A 172 -14.22 8.80 -11.35
N CYS A 173 -12.98 8.48 -11.76
CA CYS A 173 -12.09 9.45 -12.41
C CYS A 173 -11.77 9.12 -13.87
N GLY A 174 -12.36 8.05 -14.44
CA GLY A 174 -12.08 7.58 -15.80
C GLY A 174 -10.66 7.03 -16.01
N GLY A 175 -9.85 6.92 -14.96
CA GLY A 175 -8.46 6.49 -15.06
C GLY A 175 -8.36 5.01 -15.41
N LYS A 176 -7.75 4.66 -16.55
CA LYS A 176 -7.72 3.29 -17.07
C LYS A 176 -6.95 2.30 -16.17
N ASP A 177 -5.88 2.75 -15.52
CA ASP A 177 -4.95 1.87 -14.78
C ASP A 177 -4.62 2.40 -13.37
N THR A 178 -5.51 3.22 -12.81
CA THR A 178 -5.27 3.94 -11.55
C THR A 178 -5.65 3.15 -10.30
N LEU A 179 -6.41 2.05 -10.44
CA LEU A 179 -6.81 1.19 -9.32
C LEU A 179 -5.69 0.23 -8.92
N ASN A 180 -5.51 0.05 -7.61
CA ASN A 180 -4.61 -0.94 -7.03
C ASN A 180 -5.34 -1.71 -5.92
N LEU A 181 -5.40 -3.04 -6.04
CA LEU A 181 -6.07 -3.93 -5.09
C LEU A 181 -5.10 -4.33 -3.97
N ARG A 182 -5.50 -4.09 -2.72
CA ARG A 182 -4.83 -4.64 -1.54
C ARG A 182 -5.84 -4.97 -0.46
N ALA A 183 -5.68 -6.15 0.15
CA ALA A 183 -6.54 -6.64 1.22
C ALA A 183 -8.04 -6.54 0.87
N GLY A 184 -8.39 -7.07 -0.31
CA GLY A 184 -9.75 -7.05 -0.86
C GLY A 184 -10.26 -5.69 -1.33
N ILE A 185 -9.61 -4.57 -1.03
CA ILE A 185 -10.10 -3.22 -1.40
C ILE A 185 -9.23 -2.62 -2.49
N ALA A 186 -9.82 -2.22 -3.62
CA ALA A 186 -9.11 -1.42 -4.59
C ALA A 186 -9.20 0.06 -4.26
N THR A 187 -8.07 0.75 -4.32
CA THR A 187 -7.97 2.19 -4.11
C THR A 187 -7.43 2.86 -5.36
N CYS A 188 -8.00 4.01 -5.71
CA CYS A 188 -7.56 4.80 -6.86
C CYS A 188 -6.36 5.69 -6.50
N SER A 189 -5.37 5.71 -7.38
CA SER A 189 -4.20 6.61 -7.31
C SER A 189 -4.31 7.83 -8.23
N GLY A 190 -5.40 7.92 -9.00
CA GLY A 190 -5.67 8.99 -9.95
C GLY A 190 -6.17 10.28 -9.32
N SER A 191 -6.62 11.19 -10.18
CA SER A 191 -7.23 12.47 -9.84
C SER A 191 -8.54 12.62 -10.61
N VAL A 192 -9.58 13.15 -9.97
CA VAL A 192 -10.84 13.50 -10.64
C VAL A 192 -10.72 14.78 -11.48
N GLY A 193 -9.67 15.57 -11.26
CA GLY A 193 -9.37 16.81 -11.98
C GLY A 193 -8.34 17.65 -11.23
N GLY A 194 -7.48 18.36 -11.98
CA GLY A 194 -6.45 19.27 -11.44
C GLY A 194 -5.64 18.65 -10.29
N PHE A 195 -5.87 19.14 -9.08
CA PHE A 195 -5.15 18.76 -7.86
C PHE A 195 -5.95 17.83 -6.92
N THR A 196 -7.19 17.47 -7.27
CA THR A 196 -8.09 16.70 -6.39
C THR A 196 -7.86 15.20 -6.57
N LYS A 197 -7.37 14.51 -5.52
CA LYS A 197 -7.17 13.06 -5.55
C LYS A 197 -8.51 12.32 -5.67
N CYS A 198 -8.51 11.24 -6.44
CA CYS A 198 -9.70 10.41 -6.59
C CYS A 198 -9.99 9.66 -5.27
N PRO A 199 -11.22 9.78 -4.71
CA PRO A 199 -11.57 9.11 -3.45
C PRO A 199 -11.96 7.64 -3.65
N ALA A 200 -11.98 7.13 -4.88
CA ALA A 200 -12.57 5.84 -5.20
C ALA A 200 -11.95 4.69 -4.39
N ARG A 201 -12.85 3.96 -3.75
CA ARG A 201 -12.62 2.69 -3.06
C ARG A 201 -13.65 1.70 -3.55
N VAL A 202 -13.19 0.55 -4.02
CA VAL A 202 -14.06 -0.43 -4.67
C VAL A 202 -13.88 -1.79 -4.01
N ASP A 203 -14.99 -2.50 -3.82
CA ASP A 203 -15.01 -3.90 -3.41
C ASP A 203 -14.26 -4.73 -4.46
N GLY A 204 -13.13 -5.34 -4.08
CA GLY A 204 -12.30 -6.12 -4.99
C GLY A 204 -13.03 -7.28 -5.66
N ARG A 205 -14.10 -7.80 -5.05
CA ARG A 205 -14.94 -8.86 -5.65
C ARG A 205 -15.72 -8.39 -6.87
N LYS A 206 -15.92 -7.08 -7.00
CA LYS A 206 -16.74 -6.46 -8.06
C LYS A 206 -15.90 -5.90 -9.21
N ILE A 207 -14.58 -6.02 -9.14
CA ILE A 207 -13.67 -5.44 -10.13
C ILE A 207 -13.38 -6.48 -11.21
N LYS A 208 -13.33 -6.04 -12.47
CA LYS A 208 -12.90 -6.92 -13.56
C LYS A 208 -11.37 -7.01 -13.57
N HIS A 209 -10.88 -8.24 -13.67
CA HIS A 209 -9.47 -8.56 -13.73
C HIS A 209 -9.09 -8.98 -15.16
N PHE A 210 -7.95 -8.51 -15.62
CA PHE A 210 -7.36 -8.81 -16.92
C PHE A 210 -5.98 -9.42 -16.71
N ARG A 211 -5.49 -10.15 -17.71
CA ARG A 211 -4.13 -10.69 -17.68
C ARG A 211 -3.11 -9.56 -17.50
N TRP A 212 -2.20 -9.73 -16.54
CA TRP A 212 -1.07 -8.83 -16.38
C TRP A 212 -0.10 -8.97 -17.55
N ASN A 213 0.24 -7.86 -18.19
CA ASN A 213 1.14 -7.85 -19.33
C ASN A 213 2.60 -7.89 -18.84
N ILE A 214 3.38 -8.88 -19.28
CA ILE A 214 4.80 -8.99 -18.95
C ILE A 214 5.59 -8.71 -20.23
N PRO A 215 6.25 -7.54 -20.34
CA PRO A 215 6.97 -7.16 -21.55
C PRO A 215 8.22 -8.01 -21.75
N GLU A 216 8.69 -8.10 -23.00
CA GLU A 216 9.87 -8.89 -23.39
C GLU A 216 11.10 -8.55 -22.54
N LEU A 217 11.34 -7.26 -22.24
CA LEU A 217 12.45 -6.82 -21.41
C LEU A 217 12.45 -7.47 -20.02
N ALA A 218 11.27 -7.69 -19.44
CA ALA A 218 11.13 -8.37 -18.15
C ALA A 218 11.33 -9.88 -18.30
N LEU A 219 10.80 -10.49 -19.36
CA LEU A 219 10.94 -11.93 -19.65
C LEU A 219 12.36 -12.38 -19.98
N LYS A 220 13.28 -11.47 -20.32
CA LYS A 220 14.73 -11.79 -20.42
C LYS A 220 15.32 -12.28 -19.09
N ASN A 221 14.66 -12.01 -17.96
CA ASN A 221 15.04 -12.58 -16.68
C ASN A 221 14.52 -14.02 -16.54
N LYS A 222 15.44 -14.97 -16.32
CA LYS A 222 15.11 -16.40 -16.21
C LYS A 222 14.12 -16.71 -15.08
N TRP A 223 14.28 -16.10 -13.91
CA TRP A 223 13.38 -16.33 -12.77
C TRP A 223 11.95 -15.92 -13.13
N LEU A 224 11.75 -14.72 -13.70
CA LEU A 224 10.43 -14.26 -14.11
C LEU A 224 9.86 -15.07 -15.28
N PHE A 225 10.69 -15.49 -16.23
CA PHE A 225 10.27 -16.34 -17.34
C PHE A 225 9.64 -17.65 -16.86
N PHE A 226 10.29 -18.35 -15.92
CA PHE A 226 9.74 -19.59 -15.35
C PHE A 226 8.52 -19.33 -14.47
N LEU A 227 8.52 -18.26 -13.66
CA LEU A 227 7.36 -17.86 -12.87
C LEU A 227 6.13 -17.59 -13.75
N ALA A 228 6.33 -17.02 -14.94
CA ALA A 228 5.28 -16.74 -15.91
C ALA A 228 4.84 -17.97 -16.73
N GLY A 229 5.35 -19.16 -16.44
CA GLY A 229 4.98 -20.42 -17.10
C GLY A 229 5.78 -20.72 -18.38
N GLY A 230 6.91 -20.06 -18.62
CA GLY A 230 7.82 -20.40 -19.71
C GLY A 230 8.38 -21.82 -19.56
N LYS A 231 8.38 -22.59 -20.66
CA LYS A 231 9.03 -23.91 -20.73
C LYS A 231 10.48 -23.74 -21.23
N ARG A 232 11.38 -24.63 -20.77
CA ARG A 232 12.79 -24.66 -21.20
C ARG A 232 12.92 -24.89 -22.70
#